data_AF-A0A382MXQ3-F1
#
_entry.id   AF-A0A382MXQ3-F1
#
_cell.length_a   1.000
_cell.length_b   1.000
_cell.length_c   1.000
_cell.angle_alpha   90.00
_cell.angle_beta   90.00
_cell.angle_gamma   90.00
#
_symmetry.space_group_name_H-M   'P 1'
#
loop_
_entity.id
_entity.type
_entity.pdbx_description
1 polymer ?
#
loop_
_entity_poly.entity_id
_entity_poly.type
_entity_poly.pdbx_seq_one_letter_code
_entity_poly.pdbx_strand_id
1 'polypeptide(L)'
;MNLAIHLPKLKKQALGWRAGAASLWIPSWVSGVLIIAVTYKLAELTWILLPEGSSPPQQTLAPVPPLPKVGPNAGTGNQIIEAHLFGIAPSESLEAVTETIIEAPETTLSLKLAGMVSVSGEENQYSSAIIVSGNGEQKTYQIGQTIDGSGGARLHSVLNNRVLVVRAGQLESLSLPKKESGNSLTVVPRVARVATTAPVREIISPDASRITDIIRVAPHIEQGQMVGFRVTPGKEQQQFTLLGLLAGDVVTDINGTSMNDPSRGIQVFESLGEGTIANVTVIREGETQVLAVDTSQLGNLLDNR
;
A
#
# COMPACT_ATOMS: atom_id res chain seq x y z
N MET A 1 24.10 63.83 -64.16
CA MET A 1 25.51 64.27 -64.26
C MET A 1 26.28 63.60 -63.12
N ASN A 2 26.73 62.35 -63.28
CA ASN A 2 28.03 61.95 -63.84
C ASN A 2 29.22 62.70 -63.21
N LEU A 3 29.58 62.31 -61.99
CA LEU A 3 30.82 62.68 -61.32
C LEU A 3 31.76 61.46 -61.23
N ALA A 4 31.88 60.75 -62.35
CA ALA A 4 32.82 59.65 -62.57
C ALA A 4 34.13 60.18 -63.16
N ILE A 5 34.74 61.22 -62.60
CA ILE A 5 36.08 61.67 -62.99
C ILE A 5 36.75 62.27 -61.75
N HIS A 6 37.38 61.44 -60.91
CA HIS A 6 38.58 61.77 -60.11
C HIS A 6 39.09 60.48 -59.43
N LEU A 7 39.44 59.49 -60.24
CA LEU A 7 40.37 58.43 -59.83
C LEU A 7 41.45 58.31 -60.89
N PRO A 8 42.59 58.96 -60.67
CA PRO A 8 43.83 58.30 -61.04
C PRO A 8 44.86 58.39 -59.92
N LYS A 9 45.57 57.27 -59.75
CA LYS A 9 46.79 57.10 -58.94
C LYS A 9 46.57 56.81 -57.46
N LEU A 10 46.11 55.59 -57.17
CA LEU A 10 46.74 54.77 -56.12
C LEU A 10 46.93 53.35 -56.68
N LYS A 11 47.73 53.27 -57.74
CA LYS A 11 48.30 52.03 -58.23
C LYS A 11 49.42 51.67 -57.25
N LYS A 12 49.31 50.50 -56.61
CA LYS A 12 50.33 49.80 -55.82
C LYS A 12 50.69 50.46 -54.48
N GLN A 13 49.85 50.23 -53.47
CA GLN A 13 50.41 49.93 -52.15
C GLN A 13 50.25 48.43 -51.93
N ALA A 14 51.40 47.80 -51.75
CA ALA A 14 51.58 46.37 -51.66
C ALA A 14 50.66 45.78 -50.60
N LEU A 15 49.97 44.72 -51.03
CA LEU A 15 49.42 43.69 -50.18
C LEU A 15 50.62 42.83 -49.72
N GLY A 16 50.74 42.65 -48.40
CA GLY A 16 52.02 42.40 -47.72
C GLY A 16 52.59 43.78 -47.35
N TRP A 17 53.00 44.12 -46.14
CA TRP A 17 53.84 43.40 -45.20
C TRP A 17 53.77 44.19 -43.88
N ARG A 18 52.72 44.04 -43.07
CA ARG A 18 52.65 44.62 -41.70
C ARG A 18 51.90 43.75 -40.68
N ALA A 19 51.80 42.44 -40.90
CA ALA A 19 51.50 41.50 -39.82
C ALA A 19 52.76 41.01 -39.06
N GLY A 20 53.97 41.42 -39.51
CA GLY A 20 55.24 40.88 -38.99
C GLY A 20 56.17 41.87 -38.29
N ALA A 21 55.75 43.12 -38.02
CA ALA A 21 56.68 44.15 -37.52
C ALA A 21 56.15 44.99 -36.34
N ALA A 22 55.12 44.51 -35.64
CA ALA A 22 54.77 45.03 -34.31
C ALA A 22 55.11 44.02 -33.19
N SER A 23 55.39 42.76 -33.52
CA SER A 23 55.71 41.72 -32.53
C SER A 23 57.22 41.50 -32.32
N LEU A 24 58.11 42.19 -33.05
CA LEU A 24 59.56 41.94 -32.97
C LEU A 24 60.35 42.89 -32.07
N TRP A 25 59.74 43.93 -31.52
CA TRP A 25 60.37 44.87 -30.57
C TRP A 25 59.64 44.92 -29.23
N ILE A 26 58.96 43.84 -28.85
CA ILE A 26 58.66 43.62 -27.44
C ILE A 26 59.98 43.15 -26.85
N PRO A 27 60.65 43.96 -26.01
CA PRO A 27 61.87 43.49 -25.36
C PRO A 27 61.59 42.17 -24.65
N SER A 28 62.53 41.22 -24.67
CA SER A 28 62.33 39.90 -24.05
C SER A 28 61.86 39.99 -22.59
N TRP A 29 62.23 41.07 -21.89
CA TRP A 29 61.75 41.35 -20.54
C TRP A 29 60.26 41.68 -20.47
N VAL A 30 59.69 42.40 -21.45
CA VAL A 30 58.24 42.67 -21.50
C VAL A 30 57.45 41.39 -21.77
N SER A 31 57.95 40.53 -22.67
CA SER A 31 57.37 39.21 -22.90
C SER A 31 57.41 38.35 -21.63
N GLY A 32 58.55 38.37 -20.92
CA GLY A 32 58.70 37.69 -19.63
C GLY A 32 57.71 38.19 -18.57
N VAL A 33 57.56 39.50 -18.43
CA VAL A 33 56.58 40.11 -17.51
C VAL A 33 55.15 39.73 -17.89
N LEU A 34 54.82 39.72 -19.18
CA LEU A 34 53.49 39.37 -19.65
C LEU A 34 53.17 37.89 -19.43
N ILE A 35 54.12 36.98 -19.65
CA ILE A 35 53.97 35.55 -19.36
C ILE A 35 53.75 35.34 -17.85
N ILE A 36 54.52 36.01 -16.99
CA ILE A 36 54.35 35.94 -15.54
C ILE A 36 52.96 36.45 -15.12
N ALA A 37 52.53 37.59 -15.66
CA ALA A 37 51.22 38.17 -15.35
C ALA A 37 50.06 37.25 -15.79
N VAL A 38 50.14 36.67 -16.98
CA VAL A 38 49.13 35.72 -17.49
C VAL A 38 49.11 34.45 -16.64
N THR A 39 50.27 33.90 -16.29
CA THR A 39 50.37 32.69 -15.46
C THR A 39 49.78 32.94 -14.06
N TYR A 40 50.06 34.10 -13.46
CA TYR A 40 49.49 34.51 -12.18
C TYR A 40 47.96 34.60 -12.24
N LYS A 41 47.40 35.21 -13.28
CA LYS A 41 45.95 35.32 -13.46
C LYS A 41 45.26 33.99 -13.73
N LEU A 42 45.92 33.07 -14.43
CA LEU A 42 45.41 31.71 -14.62
C LEU A 42 45.43 30.89 -13.32
N ALA A 43 46.44 31.06 -12.47
CA ALA A 43 46.48 30.42 -11.15
C ALA A 43 45.34 30.93 -10.25
N GLU A 44 45.10 32.24 -10.24
CA GLU A 44 43.99 32.87 -9.50
C GLU A 44 42.63 32.33 -9.99
N LEU A 45 42.45 32.19 -11.31
CA LEU A 45 41.23 31.64 -11.89
C LEU A 45 41.05 30.15 -11.57
N THR A 46 42.14 29.38 -11.53
CA THR A 46 42.12 27.95 -11.19
C THR A 46 41.62 27.74 -9.75
N TRP A 47 41.98 28.63 -8.82
CA TRP A 47 41.51 28.56 -7.43
C TRP A 47 40.02 28.86 -7.26
N ILE A 48 39.39 29.54 -8.22
CA ILE A 48 37.95 29.79 -8.23
C ILE A 48 37.14 28.62 -8.80
N LEU A 49 37.72 27.83 -9.71
CA LEU A 49 37.05 26.69 -10.33
C LEU A 49 37.14 25.39 -9.52
N LEU A 50 38.04 25.31 -8.53
CA LEU A 50 38.03 24.24 -7.54
C LEU A 50 36.96 24.57 -6.49
N PRO A 51 35.86 23.80 -6.41
CA PRO A 51 35.00 23.88 -5.23
C PRO A 51 35.89 23.47 -4.05
N GLU A 52 36.06 24.34 -3.07
CA GLU A 52 36.57 23.89 -1.78
C GLU A 52 35.65 22.74 -1.36
N GLY A 53 36.22 21.54 -1.30
CA GLY A 53 35.47 20.34 -0.95
C GLY A 53 34.68 20.69 0.31
N SER A 54 33.36 20.66 0.20
CA SER A 54 32.47 20.96 1.30
C SER A 54 32.83 19.99 2.41
N SER A 55 33.61 20.48 3.38
CA SER A 55 33.82 19.76 4.63
C SER A 55 32.41 19.61 5.21
N PRO A 56 31.91 18.38 5.40
CA PRO A 56 30.67 18.22 6.12
C PRO A 56 30.83 18.98 7.45
N PRO A 57 29.81 19.73 7.90
CA PRO A 57 29.92 20.52 9.11
C PRO A 57 30.42 19.60 10.22
N GLN A 58 31.64 19.87 10.72
CA GLN A 58 32.10 19.23 11.93
C GLN A 58 31.15 19.67 13.03
N GLN A 59 30.26 18.75 13.39
CA GLN A 59 29.39 18.89 14.54
C GLN A 59 30.31 18.92 15.76
N THR A 60 30.63 20.11 16.25
CA THR A 60 31.00 20.27 17.65
C THR A 60 29.79 19.81 18.44
N LEU A 61 29.94 18.69 19.16
CA LEU A 61 28.95 18.21 20.11
C LEU A 61 28.72 19.32 21.13
N ALA A 62 27.63 20.06 20.97
CA ALA A 62 27.11 20.91 22.03
C ALA A 62 26.85 20.02 23.27
N PRO A 63 27.00 20.55 24.49
CA PRO A 63 26.57 19.81 25.67
C PRO A 63 25.11 19.41 25.46
N VAL A 64 24.84 18.11 25.49
CA VAL A 64 23.51 17.55 25.29
C VAL A 64 22.60 18.19 26.35
N PRO A 65 21.60 19.02 25.97
CA PRO A 65 20.60 19.46 26.92
C PRO A 65 19.86 18.22 27.44
N PRO A 66 19.48 18.17 28.72
CA PRO A 66 18.77 17.01 29.28
C PRO A 66 17.54 16.72 28.40
N LEU A 67 17.38 15.45 28.00
CA LEU A 67 16.27 15.03 27.16
C LEU A 67 14.95 15.44 27.84
N PRO A 68 14.03 16.13 27.13
CA PRO A 68 12.67 16.27 27.63
C PRO A 68 12.10 14.87 27.78
N LYS A 69 11.61 14.53 28.98
CA LYS A 69 10.86 13.30 29.23
C LYS A 69 9.64 13.33 28.32
N VAL A 70 9.66 12.53 27.26
CA VAL A 70 8.48 12.25 26.44
C VAL A 70 7.54 11.41 27.30
N GLY A 71 6.50 12.06 27.81
CA GLY A 71 5.34 11.35 28.34
C GLY A 71 4.58 10.65 27.21
N PRO A 72 3.66 9.73 27.50
CA PRO A 72 3.02 8.85 26.50
C PRO A 72 2.19 9.54 25.41
N ASN A 73 2.12 10.87 25.36
CA ASN A 73 1.28 11.65 24.45
C ASN A 73 2.05 12.80 23.79
N ALA A 74 3.22 12.54 23.21
CA ALA A 74 3.79 13.47 22.22
C ALA A 74 2.99 13.33 20.92
N GLY A 75 1.95 14.15 20.77
CA GLY A 75 0.94 14.15 19.71
C GLY A 75 1.45 14.53 18.32
N THR A 76 2.47 13.84 17.80
CA THR A 76 2.90 13.99 16.41
C THR A 76 1.93 13.31 15.44
N GLY A 77 1.26 12.24 15.88
CA GLY A 77 0.27 11.52 15.06
C GLY A 77 -0.90 12.40 14.64
N ASN A 78 -1.49 13.14 15.58
CA ASN A 78 -2.64 14.02 15.30
C ASN A 78 -2.25 15.18 14.36
N GLN A 79 -1.04 15.72 14.49
CA GLN A 79 -0.55 16.78 13.60
C GLN A 79 -0.31 16.29 12.16
N ILE A 80 0.10 15.03 11.99
CA ILE A 80 0.24 14.42 10.66
C ILE A 80 -1.14 14.15 10.03
N ILE A 81 -2.12 13.76 10.83
CA ILE A 81 -3.50 13.54 10.38
C ILE A 81 -4.15 14.87 9.98
N GLU A 82 -4.00 15.92 10.80
CA GLU A 82 -4.52 17.26 10.53
C GLU A 82 -3.80 18.00 9.38
N ALA A 83 -2.59 17.56 9.02
CA ALA A 83 -1.88 18.12 7.87
C ALA A 83 -2.51 17.71 6.52
N HIS A 84 -3.48 16.78 6.52
CA HIS A 84 -4.22 16.35 5.32
C HIS A 84 -3.29 16.09 4.11
N LEU A 85 -2.15 15.43 4.34
CA LEU A 85 -1.07 15.26 3.35
C LEU A 85 -1.52 14.50 2.09
N PHE A 86 -2.67 13.84 2.16
CA PHE A 86 -3.26 13.06 1.08
C PHE A 86 -4.62 13.63 0.60
N GLY A 87 -4.95 14.85 1.03
CA GLY A 87 -6.22 15.50 0.75
C GLY A 87 -7.31 15.22 1.79
N ILE A 88 -8.27 16.13 1.86
CA ILE A 88 -9.55 15.94 2.56
C ILE A 88 -10.53 15.32 1.57
N ALA A 89 -11.17 14.21 1.94
CA ALA A 89 -12.38 13.79 1.24
C ALA A 89 -13.41 14.92 1.41
N PRO A 90 -14.04 15.43 0.33
CA PRO A 90 -15.13 16.39 0.46
C PRO A 90 -16.22 15.75 1.32
N SER A 91 -16.35 16.24 2.55
CA SER A 91 -17.53 15.98 3.37
C SER A 91 -18.61 16.93 2.90
N GLU A 92 -19.00 16.80 1.62
CA GLU A 92 -20.34 17.19 1.25
C GLU A 92 -21.24 16.25 2.04
N SER A 93 -22.12 16.83 2.85
CA SER A 93 -23.29 16.13 3.34
C SER A 93 -24.06 15.68 2.10
N LEU A 94 -23.70 14.50 1.60
CA LEU A 94 -24.56 13.73 0.75
C LEU A 94 -25.80 13.53 1.60
N GLU A 95 -26.85 14.29 1.28
CA GLU A 95 -28.20 13.74 1.39
C GLU A 95 -28.08 12.27 1.05
N ALA A 96 -28.58 11.40 1.92
CA ALA A 96 -28.47 9.97 1.78
C ALA A 96 -29.07 9.55 0.43
N VAL A 97 -28.27 9.62 -0.62
CA VAL A 97 -28.38 8.78 -1.78
C VAL A 97 -28.11 7.43 -1.17
N THR A 98 -29.21 6.73 -0.93
CA THR A 98 -29.21 5.30 -0.79
C THR A 98 -28.58 4.82 -2.08
N GLU A 99 -27.25 4.74 -2.13
CA GLU A 99 -26.57 3.79 -2.99
C GLU A 99 -27.13 2.47 -2.49
N THR A 100 -28.21 2.04 -3.14
CA THR A 100 -28.67 0.67 -3.08
C THR A 100 -27.41 -0.14 -3.24
N ILE A 101 -26.98 -0.79 -2.15
CA ILE A 101 -26.00 -1.86 -2.20
C ILE A 101 -26.68 -2.86 -3.12
N ILE A 102 -26.42 -2.77 -4.42
CA ILE A 102 -26.84 -3.76 -5.37
C ILE A 102 -25.93 -4.92 -5.02
N GLU A 103 -26.41 -5.78 -4.13
CA GLU A 103 -25.78 -7.03 -3.76
C GLU A 103 -25.79 -7.92 -5.02
N ALA A 104 -24.80 -7.66 -5.88
CA ALA A 104 -24.55 -8.42 -7.08
C ALA A 104 -23.83 -9.71 -6.66
N PRO A 105 -24.34 -10.89 -7.03
CA PRO A 105 -23.63 -12.15 -6.83
C PRO A 105 -22.25 -12.13 -7.51
N GLU A 106 -21.26 -12.82 -6.94
CA GLU A 106 -19.94 -12.99 -7.56
C GLU A 106 -20.08 -13.66 -8.94
N THR A 107 -19.30 -13.19 -9.93
CA THR A 107 -19.35 -13.69 -11.30
C THR A 107 -18.92 -15.16 -11.35
N THR A 108 -19.69 -16.01 -12.03
CA THR A 108 -19.26 -17.38 -12.35
C THR A 108 -18.39 -17.45 -13.60
N LEU A 109 -18.06 -16.31 -14.21
CA LEU A 109 -17.22 -16.24 -15.39
C LEU A 109 -15.77 -16.60 -15.04
N SER A 110 -15.09 -17.29 -15.95
CA SER A 110 -13.65 -17.58 -15.86
C SER A 110 -12.80 -16.35 -16.21
N LEU A 111 -13.12 -15.21 -15.61
CA LEU A 111 -12.38 -13.96 -15.72
C LEU A 111 -11.53 -13.78 -14.46
N LYS A 112 -10.36 -13.16 -14.62
CA LYS A 112 -9.52 -12.77 -13.48
C LYS A 112 -9.20 -11.29 -13.57
N LEU A 113 -9.55 -10.53 -12.54
CA LEU A 113 -9.18 -9.13 -12.43
C LEU A 113 -7.69 -9.04 -12.10
N ALA A 114 -6.89 -8.44 -12.99
CA ALA A 114 -5.45 -8.26 -12.78
C ALA A 114 -5.11 -6.90 -12.17
N GLY A 115 -5.95 -5.88 -12.42
CA GLY A 115 -5.77 -4.54 -11.87
C GLY A 115 -6.95 -3.65 -12.23
N MET A 116 -7.04 -2.50 -11.55
CA MET A 116 -8.10 -1.52 -11.76
C MET A 116 -7.63 -0.14 -11.34
N VAL A 117 -8.17 0.88 -11.99
CA VAL A 117 -7.98 2.29 -11.66
C VAL A 117 -9.37 2.90 -11.55
N SER A 118 -9.76 3.31 -10.35
CA SER A 118 -10.97 4.08 -10.11
C SER A 118 -10.63 5.57 -10.03
N VAL A 119 -11.37 6.39 -10.77
CA VAL A 119 -11.31 7.86 -10.68
C VAL A 119 -12.64 8.32 -10.07
N SER A 120 -12.58 9.00 -8.93
CA SER A 120 -13.77 9.53 -8.25
C SER A 120 -14.16 10.91 -8.78
N GLY A 121 -15.45 11.24 -8.73
CA GLY A 121 -16.00 12.53 -9.17
C GLY A 121 -16.58 12.50 -10.58
N GLU A 122 -16.73 13.69 -11.20
CA GLU A 122 -17.30 13.87 -12.56
C GLU A 122 -16.49 13.15 -13.66
N GLU A 123 -15.27 12.70 -13.35
CA GLU A 123 -14.35 11.96 -14.21
C GLU A 123 -14.45 10.42 -14.10
N ASN A 124 -15.50 9.86 -13.50
CA ASN A 124 -15.63 8.40 -13.36
C ASN A 124 -15.55 7.61 -14.70
N GLN A 125 -15.77 8.30 -15.82
CA GLN A 125 -15.61 7.74 -17.18
C GLN A 125 -14.18 7.28 -17.50
N TYR A 126 -13.17 7.79 -16.79
CA TYR A 126 -11.76 7.39 -16.94
C TYR A 126 -11.40 6.14 -16.14
N SER A 127 -12.33 5.62 -15.33
CA SER A 127 -12.14 4.37 -14.62
C SER A 127 -11.92 3.20 -15.58
N SER A 128 -10.89 2.41 -15.31
CA SER A 128 -10.43 1.34 -16.19
C SER A 128 -10.13 0.06 -15.41
N ALA A 129 -10.40 -1.09 -16.00
CA ALA A 129 -10.14 -2.40 -15.42
C ALA A 129 -9.27 -3.24 -16.36
N ILE A 130 -8.26 -3.91 -15.81
CA ILE A 130 -7.42 -4.86 -16.52
C ILE A 130 -7.94 -6.26 -16.20
N ILE A 131 -8.54 -6.90 -17.21
CA ILE A 131 -9.20 -8.19 -17.07
C ILE A 131 -8.47 -9.23 -17.91
N VAL A 132 -8.15 -10.36 -17.29
CA VAL A 132 -7.63 -11.55 -17.95
C VAL A 132 -8.80 -12.46 -18.27
N SER A 133 -8.97 -12.75 -19.56
CA SER A 133 -10.02 -13.61 -20.06
C SER A 133 -9.66 -15.08 -19.84
N GLY A 134 -10.64 -16.00 -19.88
CA GLY A 134 -10.40 -17.43 -19.64
C GLY A 134 -9.42 -18.10 -20.62
N ASN A 135 -9.15 -17.45 -21.76
CA ASN A 135 -8.13 -17.84 -22.74
C ASN A 135 -6.70 -17.36 -22.37
N GLY A 136 -6.53 -16.65 -21.25
CA GLY A 136 -5.26 -16.09 -20.79
C GLY A 136 -4.91 -14.71 -21.38
N GLU A 137 -5.78 -14.12 -22.21
CA GLU A 137 -5.54 -12.80 -22.82
C GLU A 137 -5.87 -11.68 -21.84
N GLN A 138 -4.91 -10.78 -21.61
CA GLN A 138 -5.05 -9.63 -20.72
C GLN A 138 -5.33 -8.36 -21.52
N LYS A 139 -6.43 -7.67 -21.21
CA LYS A 139 -6.81 -6.40 -21.85
C LYS A 139 -7.34 -5.38 -20.83
N THR A 140 -7.23 -4.12 -21.21
CA THR A 140 -7.79 -2.99 -20.46
C THR A 140 -9.15 -2.61 -21.04
N TYR A 141 -10.15 -2.51 -20.18
CA TYR A 141 -11.52 -2.14 -20.51
C TYR A 141 -11.94 -0.90 -19.73
N GLN A 142 -12.69 -0.01 -20.38
CA GLN A 142 -13.31 1.15 -19.75
C GLN A 142 -14.79 0.89 -19.46
N ILE A 143 -15.40 1.71 -18.59
CA ILE A 143 -16.83 1.62 -18.29
C ILE A 143 -17.64 1.66 -19.60
N GLY A 144 -18.58 0.72 -19.74
CA GLY A 144 -19.42 0.54 -20.93
C GLY A 144 -18.84 -0.37 -22.01
N GLN A 145 -17.54 -0.71 -21.97
CA GLN A 145 -16.94 -1.62 -22.96
C GLN A 145 -17.34 -3.08 -22.74
N THR A 146 -17.40 -3.84 -23.83
CA THR A 146 -17.66 -5.29 -23.82
C THR A 146 -16.36 -6.05 -23.60
N ILE A 147 -16.38 -7.02 -22.70
CA ILE A 147 -15.21 -7.82 -22.33
C ILE A 147 -15.11 -9.02 -23.28
N ASP A 148 -13.98 -9.19 -23.94
CA ASP A 148 -13.75 -10.33 -24.82
C ASP A 148 -13.77 -11.66 -24.03
N GLY A 149 -14.24 -12.75 -24.63
CA GLY A 149 -14.24 -14.06 -23.97
C GLY A 149 -15.18 -14.22 -22.76
N SER A 150 -16.01 -13.22 -22.48
CA SER A 150 -16.94 -13.19 -21.33
C SER A 150 -18.40 -13.56 -21.67
N GLY A 151 -18.66 -14.02 -22.91
CA GLY A 151 -20.02 -14.30 -23.38
C GLY A 151 -20.90 -13.04 -23.54
N GLY A 152 -20.28 -11.87 -23.79
CA GLY A 152 -20.98 -10.60 -23.99
C GLY A 152 -21.17 -9.77 -22.72
N ALA A 153 -20.39 -10.02 -21.66
CA ALA A 153 -20.42 -9.19 -20.46
C ALA A 153 -19.83 -7.80 -20.74
N ARG A 154 -20.40 -6.77 -20.10
CA ARG A 154 -19.97 -5.37 -20.22
C ARG A 154 -19.53 -4.83 -18.87
N LEU A 155 -18.48 -4.01 -18.86
CA LEU A 155 -18.04 -3.34 -17.64
C LEU A 155 -19.05 -2.25 -17.26
N HIS A 156 -19.66 -2.36 -16.08
CA HIS A 156 -20.67 -1.42 -15.61
C HIS A 156 -20.09 -0.37 -14.66
N SER A 157 -19.32 -0.80 -13.66
CA SER A 157 -18.64 0.11 -12.74
C SER A 157 -17.37 -0.49 -12.17
N VAL A 158 -16.46 0.38 -11.73
CA VAL A 158 -15.18 0.04 -11.13
C VAL A 158 -15.21 0.56 -9.69
N LEU A 159 -15.23 -0.35 -8.71
CA LEU A 159 -15.24 -0.02 -7.27
C LEU A 159 -13.82 -0.14 -6.70
N ASN A 160 -13.62 -0.03 -5.39
CA ASN A 160 -12.25 -0.10 -4.82
C ASN A 160 -11.62 -1.50 -4.83
N ASN A 161 -12.44 -2.56 -4.76
CA ASN A 161 -11.94 -3.95 -4.63
C ASN A 161 -12.56 -4.95 -5.62
N ARG A 162 -13.51 -4.49 -6.44
CA ARG A 162 -14.27 -5.31 -7.37
C ARG A 162 -14.75 -4.48 -8.55
N VAL A 163 -14.99 -5.12 -9.67
CA VAL A 163 -15.68 -4.50 -10.81
C VAL A 163 -17.06 -5.12 -10.96
N LEU A 164 -18.06 -4.30 -11.25
CA LEU A 164 -19.39 -4.80 -11.61
C LEU A 164 -19.46 -4.97 -13.12
N VAL A 165 -19.89 -6.14 -13.54
CA VAL A 165 -20.10 -6.47 -14.95
C VAL A 165 -21.56 -6.82 -15.17
N VAL A 166 -22.10 -6.46 -16.32
CA VAL A 166 -23.46 -6.84 -16.73
C VAL A 166 -23.38 -7.90 -17.80
N ARG A 167 -24.03 -9.04 -17.57
CA ARG A 167 -24.15 -10.12 -18.55
C ARG A 167 -25.61 -10.53 -18.69
N ALA A 168 -26.11 -10.52 -19.93
CA ALA A 168 -27.52 -10.83 -20.22
C ALA A 168 -28.53 -10.03 -19.37
N GLY A 169 -28.16 -8.80 -18.94
CA GLY A 169 -29.00 -7.94 -18.11
C GLY A 169 -28.88 -8.17 -16.59
N GLN A 170 -28.08 -9.14 -16.12
CA GLN A 170 -27.78 -9.32 -14.70
C GLN A 170 -26.45 -8.67 -14.33
N LEU A 171 -26.42 -8.01 -13.16
CA LEU A 171 -25.20 -7.49 -12.55
C LEU A 171 -24.49 -8.60 -11.77
N GLU A 172 -23.21 -8.75 -12.02
CA GLU A 172 -22.32 -9.70 -11.35
C GLU A 172 -21.04 -8.96 -10.88
N SER A 173 -20.43 -9.36 -9.76
CA SER A 173 -19.18 -8.77 -9.25
C SER A 173 -17.94 -9.63 -9.52
N LEU A 174 -16.87 -9.02 -10.01
CA LEU A 174 -15.56 -9.66 -10.18
C LEU A 174 -14.54 -9.04 -9.22
N SER A 175 -14.11 -9.82 -8.23
CA SER A 175 -13.20 -9.38 -7.17
C SER A 175 -11.71 -9.50 -7.54
N LEU A 176 -10.87 -8.60 -6.99
CA LEU A 176 -9.42 -8.64 -7.20
C LEU A 176 -8.77 -9.77 -6.36
N PRO A 177 -7.95 -10.66 -6.95
CA PRO A 177 -7.29 -11.72 -6.22
C PRO A 177 -6.25 -11.15 -5.24
N LYS A 178 -6.44 -11.41 -3.94
CA LYS A 178 -5.52 -11.00 -2.89
C LYS A 178 -4.29 -11.93 -2.93
N LYS A 179 -3.13 -11.38 -3.29
CA LYS A 179 -1.87 -12.14 -3.20
C LYS A 179 -1.48 -12.22 -1.73
N GLU A 180 -1.59 -13.41 -1.16
CA GLU A 180 -0.98 -13.78 0.12
C GLU A 180 0.51 -13.41 0.06
N SER A 181 0.91 -12.32 0.72
CA SER A 181 2.32 -11.95 0.86
C SER A 181 3.00 -12.95 1.80
N GLY A 182 3.38 -14.10 1.25
CA GLY A 182 4.19 -15.11 1.91
C GLY A 182 5.61 -14.61 2.12
N ASN A 183 5.82 -13.80 3.16
CA ASN A 183 7.16 -13.44 3.61
C ASN A 183 7.23 -13.49 5.14
N SER A 184 6.96 -14.66 5.69
CA SER A 184 7.43 -15.02 7.02
C SER A 184 8.74 -15.78 6.84
N LEU A 185 9.86 -15.11 7.10
CA LEU A 185 11.15 -15.77 7.25
C LEU A 185 11.01 -16.78 8.39
N THR A 186 10.94 -18.06 8.02
CA THR A 186 10.95 -19.18 8.94
C THR A 186 12.30 -19.22 9.67
N VAL A 187 12.40 -18.54 10.81
CA VAL A 187 13.38 -18.92 11.84
C VAL A 187 12.78 -20.11 12.55
N VAL A 188 13.35 -21.29 12.32
CA VAL A 188 13.00 -22.51 13.06
C VAL A 188 13.79 -22.50 14.37
N PRO A 189 13.21 -22.18 15.54
CA PRO A 189 13.78 -22.67 16.78
C PRO A 189 13.43 -24.16 16.85
N ARG A 190 14.43 -25.02 16.61
CA ARG A 190 14.30 -26.44 16.89
C ARG A 190 14.25 -26.64 18.39
N VAL A 191 13.05 -26.65 18.97
CA VAL A 191 12.85 -27.04 20.37
C VAL A 191 12.44 -28.51 20.41
N ALA A 192 13.22 -29.29 21.16
CA ALA A 192 12.99 -30.71 21.36
C ALA A 192 11.61 -30.95 21.99
N ARG A 193 10.93 -31.97 21.45
CA ARG A 193 9.61 -32.43 21.84
C ARG A 193 9.67 -32.98 23.27
N VAL A 194 8.95 -32.36 24.21
CA VAL A 194 8.53 -33.01 25.45
C VAL A 194 7.01 -33.01 25.44
N ALA A 195 6.44 -34.21 25.30
CA ALA A 195 5.03 -34.44 25.50
C ALA A 195 4.74 -34.35 26.99
N THR A 196 4.08 -33.27 27.40
CA THR A 196 3.38 -33.20 28.69
C THR A 196 1.98 -32.68 28.42
N THR A 197 1.02 -33.59 28.57
CA THR A 197 -0.39 -33.28 28.85
C THR A 197 -0.46 -32.36 30.07
N ALA A 198 -0.57 -31.06 29.83
CA ALA A 198 -1.01 -30.10 30.82
C ALA A 198 -2.40 -29.58 30.38
N PRO A 199 -3.37 -29.47 31.29
CA PRO A 199 -4.68 -28.94 30.96
C PRO A 199 -4.51 -27.46 30.57
N VAL A 200 -4.97 -27.13 29.37
CA VAL A 200 -5.17 -25.75 28.90
C VAL A 200 -6.27 -25.12 29.74
N ARG A 201 -5.95 -24.74 30.98
CA ARG A 201 -6.92 -24.14 31.90
C ARG A 201 -6.35 -23.03 32.77
N GLU A 202 -5.07 -22.70 32.60
CA GLU A 202 -4.36 -21.81 33.55
C GLU A 202 -3.64 -20.63 32.88
N ILE A 203 -4.08 -20.25 31.67
CA ILE A 203 -3.67 -18.98 31.03
C ILE A 203 -4.88 -18.31 30.36
N ILE A 204 -6.05 -18.49 30.96
CA ILE A 204 -7.28 -17.87 30.51
C ILE A 204 -7.51 -16.70 31.46
N SER A 205 -7.27 -15.47 30.99
CA SER A 205 -7.69 -14.26 31.69
C SER A 205 -9.15 -14.43 32.14
N PRO A 206 -9.58 -13.86 33.27
CA PRO A 206 -10.96 -14.01 33.78
C PRO A 206 -12.03 -13.68 32.72
N ASP A 207 -11.70 -12.82 31.76
CA ASP A 207 -12.55 -12.46 30.61
C ASP A 207 -12.69 -13.60 29.57
N ALA A 208 -11.61 -14.35 29.31
CA ALA A 208 -11.63 -15.49 28.40
C ALA A 208 -12.36 -16.72 29.01
N SER A 209 -12.55 -16.77 30.33
CA SER A 209 -13.35 -17.82 30.98
C SER A 209 -14.83 -17.73 30.63
N ARG A 210 -15.36 -16.53 30.37
CA ARG A 210 -16.77 -16.31 30.02
C ARG A 210 -17.08 -16.70 28.57
N ILE A 211 -16.13 -16.46 27.66
CA ILE A 211 -16.23 -16.96 26.27
C ILE A 211 -16.33 -18.50 26.27
N THR A 212 -15.58 -19.17 27.16
CA THR A 212 -15.66 -20.64 27.29
C THR A 212 -16.98 -21.17 27.89
N ASP A 213 -17.78 -20.30 28.51
CA ASP A 213 -19.13 -20.65 28.98
C ASP A 213 -20.17 -20.62 27.84
N ILE A 214 -19.91 -19.89 26.74
CA ILE A 214 -20.78 -19.83 25.56
C ILE A 214 -20.29 -20.79 24.46
N ILE A 215 -18.99 -20.78 24.17
CA ILE A 215 -18.38 -21.55 23.08
C ILE A 215 -17.23 -22.41 23.62
N ARG A 216 -17.30 -23.71 23.36
CA ARG A 216 -16.18 -24.63 23.52
C ARG A 216 -15.50 -24.82 22.17
N VAL A 217 -14.21 -24.51 22.13
CA VAL A 217 -13.36 -24.68 20.95
C VAL A 217 -12.48 -25.92 21.10
N ALA A 218 -12.36 -26.70 20.02
CA ALA A 218 -11.43 -27.82 19.92
C ALA A 218 -10.73 -27.78 18.55
N PRO A 219 -9.42 -28.08 18.48
CA PRO A 219 -8.72 -28.11 17.20
C PRO A 219 -9.31 -29.21 16.29
N HIS A 220 -9.56 -28.87 15.02
CA HIS A 220 -9.98 -29.80 13.98
C HIS A 220 -8.80 -30.04 13.01
N ILE A 221 -8.38 -31.30 12.92
CA ILE A 221 -7.20 -31.72 12.16
C ILE A 221 -7.66 -32.68 11.06
N GLU A 222 -7.29 -32.39 9.82
CA GLU A 222 -7.51 -33.27 8.67
C GLU A 222 -6.17 -33.55 7.98
N GLN A 223 -5.93 -34.81 7.60
CA GLN A 223 -4.69 -35.23 6.94
C GLN A 223 -3.40 -34.84 7.70
N GLY A 224 -3.47 -34.71 9.03
CA GLY A 224 -2.35 -34.29 9.86
C GLY A 224 -2.06 -32.79 9.88
N GLN A 225 -2.88 -31.98 9.20
CA GLN A 225 -2.82 -30.52 9.22
C GLN A 225 -4.04 -29.95 9.96
N MET A 226 -3.84 -28.89 10.75
CA MET A 226 -4.94 -28.20 11.40
C MET A 226 -5.71 -27.39 10.36
N VAL A 227 -7.01 -27.63 10.25
CA VAL A 227 -7.90 -26.93 9.31
C VAL A 227 -8.60 -25.76 10.00
N GLY A 228 -8.86 -25.87 11.30
CA GLY A 228 -9.54 -24.82 12.05
C GLY A 228 -9.93 -25.27 13.46
N PHE A 229 -10.93 -24.59 14.03
CA PHE A 229 -11.48 -24.92 15.34
C PHE A 229 -12.94 -25.36 15.23
N ARG A 230 -13.22 -26.56 15.72
CA ARG A 230 -14.59 -27.01 15.93
C ARG A 230 -15.21 -26.25 17.10
N VAL A 231 -16.37 -25.65 16.86
CA VAL A 231 -17.14 -24.95 17.88
C VAL A 231 -18.30 -25.81 18.35
N THR A 232 -18.52 -25.80 19.67
CA THR A 232 -19.63 -26.49 20.32
C THR A 232 -20.22 -25.59 21.41
N PRO A 233 -21.53 -25.71 21.69
CA PRO A 233 -22.17 -24.90 22.70
C PRO A 233 -21.62 -25.20 24.10
N GLY A 234 -21.45 -24.15 24.89
CA GLY A 234 -21.06 -24.21 26.29
C GLY A 234 -22.25 -24.42 27.24
N LYS A 235 -22.16 -23.80 28.42
CA LYS A 235 -23.26 -23.73 29.39
C LYS A 235 -24.39 -22.82 28.87
N GLU A 236 -24.03 -21.75 28.19
CA GLU A 236 -24.92 -20.73 27.65
C GLU A 236 -25.30 -21.04 26.19
N GLN A 237 -26.13 -22.08 26.02
CA GLN A 237 -26.53 -22.58 24.70
C GLN A 237 -27.39 -21.58 23.90
N GLN A 238 -28.14 -20.73 24.61
CA GLN A 238 -29.02 -19.73 24.01
C GLN A 238 -28.19 -18.67 23.27
N GLN A 239 -27.13 -18.18 23.92
CA GLN A 239 -26.17 -17.23 23.38
C GLN A 239 -25.44 -17.83 22.17
N PHE A 240 -25.03 -19.09 22.24
CA PHE A 240 -24.40 -19.79 21.10
C PHE A 240 -25.29 -19.78 19.85
N THR A 241 -26.59 -20.02 20.01
CA THR A 241 -27.54 -20.06 18.90
C THR A 241 -27.79 -18.68 18.29
N LEU A 242 -27.78 -17.63 19.12
CA LEU A 242 -27.93 -16.24 18.67
C LEU A 242 -26.77 -15.76 17.79
N LEU A 243 -25.58 -16.36 17.93
CA LEU A 243 -24.44 -16.10 17.06
C LEU A 243 -24.59 -16.71 15.64
N GLY A 244 -25.65 -17.49 15.39
CA GLY A 244 -25.88 -18.16 14.11
C GLY A 244 -24.96 -19.37 13.85
N LEU A 245 -24.16 -19.76 14.85
CA LEU A 245 -23.31 -20.94 14.82
C LEU A 245 -24.12 -22.19 15.16
N LEU A 246 -23.74 -23.32 14.57
CA LEU A 246 -24.30 -24.64 14.87
C LEU A 246 -23.25 -25.51 15.56
N ALA A 247 -23.73 -26.44 16.39
CA ALA A 247 -22.86 -27.39 17.08
C ALA A 247 -22.16 -28.27 16.04
N GLY A 248 -20.83 -28.26 16.06
CA GLY A 248 -20.03 -29.03 15.12
C GLY A 248 -19.51 -28.24 13.92
N ASP A 249 -19.90 -26.97 13.76
CA ASP A 249 -19.27 -26.06 12.81
C ASP A 249 -17.75 -26.02 13.02
N VAL A 250 -16.98 -26.00 11.94
CA VAL A 250 -15.53 -25.83 11.99
C VAL A 250 -15.17 -24.45 11.46
N VAL A 251 -14.73 -23.56 12.35
CA VAL A 251 -14.30 -22.21 11.98
C VAL A 251 -12.92 -22.29 11.34
N THR A 252 -12.84 -21.89 10.07
CA THR A 252 -11.59 -21.85 9.29
C THR A 252 -11.01 -20.46 9.22
N ASP A 253 -11.85 -19.41 9.26
CA ASP A 253 -11.41 -18.03 9.18
C ASP A 253 -12.29 -17.11 10.02
N ILE A 254 -11.68 -16.08 10.60
CA ILE A 254 -12.40 -14.99 11.27
C ILE A 254 -11.79 -13.67 10.82
N ASN A 255 -12.62 -12.77 10.28
CA ASN A 255 -12.21 -11.47 9.73
C ASN A 255 -11.05 -11.58 8.72
N GLY A 256 -11.01 -12.68 7.95
CA GLY A 256 -9.95 -12.97 6.99
C GLY A 256 -8.65 -13.50 7.61
N THR A 257 -8.66 -13.86 8.90
CA THR A 257 -7.53 -14.53 9.58
C THR A 257 -7.80 -16.03 9.62
N SER A 258 -6.95 -16.79 8.94
CA SER A 258 -7.00 -18.26 8.93
C SER A 258 -6.70 -18.85 10.31
N MET A 259 -7.51 -19.83 10.69
CA MET A 259 -7.52 -20.55 11.98
C MET A 259 -6.68 -21.84 11.96
N ASN A 260 -5.80 -22.00 10.97
CA ASN A 260 -4.89 -23.14 10.85
C ASN A 260 -3.69 -23.11 11.82
N ASP A 261 -3.53 -22.04 12.61
CA ASP A 261 -2.51 -21.90 13.65
C ASP A 261 -3.16 -21.74 15.04
N PRO A 262 -2.89 -22.64 16.01
CA PRO A 262 -3.44 -22.57 17.35
C PRO A 262 -3.17 -21.24 18.07
N SER A 263 -2.00 -20.65 17.83
CA SER A 263 -1.52 -19.45 18.50
C SER A 263 -2.25 -18.20 18.01
N ARG A 264 -2.60 -18.18 16.72
CA ARG A 264 -3.36 -17.09 16.09
C ARG A 264 -4.82 -17.10 16.52
N GLY A 265 -5.41 -18.28 16.71
CA GLY A 265 -6.79 -18.40 17.18
C GLY A 265 -7.03 -17.64 18.46
N ILE A 266 -6.15 -17.77 19.46
CA ILE A 266 -6.27 -17.09 20.76
C ILE A 266 -6.24 -15.56 20.60
N GLN A 267 -5.32 -15.02 19.79
CA GLN A 267 -5.20 -13.57 19.54
C GLN A 267 -6.42 -13.01 18.82
N VAL A 268 -7.02 -13.79 17.93
CA VAL A 268 -8.25 -13.37 17.25
C VAL A 268 -9.41 -13.37 18.25
N PHE A 269 -9.52 -14.37 19.13
CA PHE A 269 -10.55 -14.37 20.17
C PHE A 269 -10.45 -13.17 21.12
N GLU A 270 -9.24 -12.74 21.47
CA GLU A 270 -9.03 -11.53 22.28
C GLU A 270 -9.49 -10.26 21.56
N SER A 271 -9.22 -10.14 20.25
CA SER A 271 -9.65 -8.97 19.47
C SER A 271 -11.14 -8.95 19.11
N LEU A 272 -11.83 -10.10 19.11
CA LEU A 272 -13.27 -10.18 18.88
C LEU A 272 -14.09 -9.51 20.00
N GLY A 273 -13.55 -9.41 21.22
CA GLY A 273 -14.20 -8.71 22.33
C GLY A 273 -14.34 -7.20 22.12
N GLU A 274 -13.56 -6.61 21.20
CA GLU A 274 -13.55 -5.17 20.92
C GLU A 274 -14.47 -4.77 19.74
N GLY A 275 -14.95 -5.74 18.95
CA GLY A 275 -15.74 -5.50 17.73
C GLY A 275 -17.25 -5.67 17.91
N THR A 276 -18.05 -5.08 17.01
CA THR A 276 -19.52 -5.23 16.97
C THR A 276 -19.97 -6.40 16.09
N ILE A 277 -19.31 -6.63 14.95
CA ILE A 277 -19.65 -7.72 14.01
C ILE A 277 -18.36 -8.36 13.50
N ALA A 278 -18.31 -9.69 13.48
CA ALA A 278 -17.22 -10.47 12.93
C ALA A 278 -17.69 -11.36 11.76
N ASN A 279 -16.92 -11.39 10.67
CA ASN A 279 -17.17 -12.29 9.55
C ASN A 279 -16.45 -13.61 9.81
N VAL A 280 -17.22 -14.68 9.98
CA VAL A 280 -16.72 -16.01 10.34
C VAL A 280 -16.99 -16.98 9.20
N THR A 281 -15.94 -17.57 8.65
CA THR A 281 -16.05 -18.66 7.68
C THR A 281 -16.06 -19.99 8.43
N VAL A 282 -17.10 -20.78 8.20
CA VAL A 282 -17.28 -22.10 8.81
C VAL A 282 -17.46 -23.19 7.76
N ILE A 283 -17.05 -24.40 8.11
CA ILE A 283 -17.45 -25.62 7.42
C ILE A 283 -18.61 -26.22 8.21
N ARG A 284 -19.77 -26.34 7.55
CA ARG A 284 -21.01 -26.89 8.09
C ARG A 284 -21.49 -28.01 7.18
N GLU A 285 -21.67 -29.21 7.71
CA GLU A 285 -22.03 -30.41 6.91
C GLU A 285 -21.09 -30.65 5.70
N GLY A 286 -19.84 -30.18 5.79
CA GLY A 286 -18.85 -30.29 4.71
C GLY A 286 -18.87 -29.15 3.68
N GLU A 287 -19.81 -28.20 3.78
CA GLU A 287 -19.87 -27.00 2.93
C GLU A 287 -19.33 -25.76 3.63
N THR A 288 -18.66 -24.88 2.89
CA THR A 288 -18.16 -23.61 3.41
C THR A 288 -19.26 -22.55 3.41
N GLN A 289 -19.49 -21.92 4.55
CA GLN A 289 -20.48 -20.86 4.74
C GLN A 289 -19.83 -19.66 5.44
N VAL A 290 -20.22 -18.45 5.06
CA VAL A 290 -19.77 -17.21 5.72
C VAL A 290 -20.93 -16.68 6.57
N LEU A 291 -20.65 -16.42 7.84
CA LEU A 291 -21.59 -15.95 8.84
C LEU A 291 -21.15 -14.58 9.37
N ALA A 292 -22.06 -13.63 9.40
CA ALA A 292 -21.87 -12.38 10.14
C ALA A 292 -22.31 -12.62 11.59
N VAL A 293 -21.35 -12.72 12.49
CA VAL A 293 -21.55 -12.99 13.92
C VAL A 293 -21.52 -11.67 14.67
N ASP A 294 -22.61 -11.33 15.35
CA ASP A 294 -22.66 -10.16 16.24
C ASP A 294 -21.87 -10.45 17.51
N THR A 295 -20.69 -9.83 17.63
CA THR A 295 -19.78 -9.98 18.77
C THR A 295 -20.09 -8.99 19.89
N SER A 296 -21.01 -8.03 19.71
CA SER A 296 -21.46 -7.16 20.80
C SER A 296 -22.15 -7.93 21.91
N GLN A 297 -22.75 -9.08 21.58
CA GLN A 297 -23.32 -10.02 22.56
C GLN A 297 -22.23 -10.69 23.41
N LEU A 298 -20.99 -10.77 22.92
CA LEU A 298 -19.82 -11.18 23.70
C LEU A 298 -19.28 -10.00 24.54
N GLY A 299 -19.29 -8.78 23.98
CA GLY A 299 -18.76 -7.55 24.60
C GLY A 299 -19.62 -6.91 25.70
N ASN A 300 -20.95 -6.94 25.58
CA ASN A 300 -21.88 -6.43 26.60
C ASN A 300 -21.72 -7.12 27.98
N LEU A 301 -21.02 -8.25 28.03
CA LEU A 301 -20.71 -9.01 29.24
C LEU A 301 -19.29 -8.75 29.79
N LEU A 302 -18.47 -8.00 29.06
CA LEU A 302 -17.18 -7.45 29.51
C LEU A 302 -17.38 -6.11 30.23
N ASP A 303 -18.32 -5.29 29.75
CA ASP A 303 -18.59 -3.95 30.28
C ASP A 303 -19.62 -3.89 31.42
N ASN A 304 -20.53 -4.87 31.54
CA ASN A 304 -21.53 -4.88 32.62
C ASN A 304 -20.90 -5.32 33.96
N ARG A 305 -20.28 -4.36 34.66
CA ARG A 305 -20.00 -4.38 36.10
C ARG A 305 -20.93 -3.43 36.84
#